data_AF-A0A6G2FXS7-F1
#
_entry.id   AF-A0A6G2FXS7-F1
#
_cell.length_a   1.000
_cell.length_b   1.000
_cell.length_c   1.000
_cell.angle_alpha   90.00
_cell.angle_beta   90.00
_cell.angle_gamma   90.00
#
_symmetry.space_group_name_H-M   'P 1'
#
loop_
_entity.id
_entity.type
_entity.pdbx_description
1 polymer ?
#
loop_
_entity_poly.entity_id
_entity_poly.type
_entity_poly.pdbx_seq_one_letter_code
_entity_poly.pdbx_strand_id
1 'polypeptide(L)' 'MEPAFVFGGLFLLLVGAYPTLFPHRAHNYVSSREWEDDPRGARRKQERYARLVGGAIALGLPLLVAGVVL' A
#
# COMPACT_ATOMS: atom_id res chain seq x y z
N MET A 1 -19.82 9.41 14.68
CA MET A 1 -19.48 8.49 13.59
C MET A 1 -19.60 9.25 12.29
N GLU A 2 -18.47 9.69 11.74
CA GLU A 2 -18.36 10.35 10.45
C GLU A 2 -18.13 9.33 9.33
N PRO A 3 -19.18 8.92 8.59
CA PRO A 3 -19.10 7.80 7.65
C PRO A 3 -18.09 8.05 6.53
N ALA A 4 -17.89 9.31 6.13
CA ALA A 4 -16.91 9.67 5.11
C ALA A 4 -15.48 9.27 5.51
N PHE A 5 -15.09 9.47 6.78
CA PHE A 5 -13.77 9.10 7.29
C PHE A 5 -13.63 7.59 7.46
N VAL A 6 -14.70 6.90 7.87
CA VAL A 6 -14.70 5.43 7.94
C VAL A 6 -14.50 4.83 6.55
N PHE A 7 -15.29 5.24 5.56
CA PHE A 7 -15.16 4.73 4.19
C PHE A 7 -13.82 5.10 3.55
N GLY A 8 -13.35 6.33 3.76
CA GLY A 8 -12.04 6.77 3.27
C GLY A 8 -10.89 5.97 3.89
N GLY A 9 -10.92 5.77 5.21
CA GLY A 9 -9.92 4.98 5.93
C GLY A 9 -9.93 3.52 5.46
N LEU A 10 -11.11 2.90 5.37
CA LEU A 10 -11.26 1.53 4.90
C LEU A 10 -10.77 1.37 3.46
N PHE A 11 -11.10 2.31 2.58
CA PHE A 11 -10.64 2.31 1.19
C PHE A 11 -9.11 2.37 1.10
N LEU A 12 -8.47 3.26 1.84
CA LEU A 12 -7.00 3.38 1.87
C LEU A 12 -6.34 2.09 2.40
N LEU A 13 -6.92 1.48 3.44
CA LEU A 13 -6.44 0.20 3.96
C LEU A 13 -6.59 -0.92 2.94
N LEU A 14 -7.70 -1.00 2.22
CA LEU A 14 -7.90 -1.98 1.15
C LEU A 14 -6.89 -1.78 0.01
N VAL A 15 -6.65 -0.54 -0.40
CA VAL A 15 -5.65 -0.21 -1.44
C VAL A 15 -4.24 -0.59 -1.01
N GLY A 16 -3.88 -0.42 0.27
CA GLY A 16 -2.57 -0.84 0.79
C GLY A 16 -2.46 -2.37 1.01
N ALA A 17 -3.52 -2.99 1.50
CA ALA A 17 -3.55 -4.42 1.82
C ALA A 17 -3.62 -5.30 0.57
N TYR A 18 -4.40 -4.92 -0.45
CA TYR A 18 -4.58 -5.69 -1.67
C TYR A 18 -3.27 -6.11 -2.34
N PRO A 19 -2.34 -5.19 -2.65
CA PRO A 19 -1.11 -5.58 -3.33
C PRO A 19 -0.12 -6.25 -2.35
N THR A 20 -0.30 -6.09 -1.03
CA THR A 20 0.48 -6.83 -0.01
C THR A 20 0.08 -8.32 0.03
N LEU A 21 -1.22 -8.61 -0.11
CA LEU A 21 -1.76 -9.97 -0.15
C LEU A 21 -1.55 -10.64 -1.52
N PHE A 22 -1.59 -9.87 -2.59
CA PHE A 22 -1.44 -10.36 -3.97
C PHE A 22 -0.26 -9.66 -4.67
N PRO A 23 0.98 -9.81 -4.16
CA PRO A 23 2.12 -9.10 -4.69
C PRO A 23 2.35 -9.39 -6.17
N HIS A 24 2.07 -10.61 -6.64
CA HIS A 24 2.29 -11.03 -8.03
C HIS A 24 1.32 -10.38 -9.03
N ARG A 25 0.20 -9.83 -8.55
CA ARG A 25 -0.75 -9.06 -9.36
C ARG A 25 -0.45 -7.56 -9.34
N ALA A 26 0.45 -7.11 -8.48
CA ALA A 26 0.87 -5.73 -8.45
C ALA A 26 1.82 -5.47 -9.63
N HIS A 27 1.57 -4.40 -10.39
CA HIS A 27 2.44 -4.00 -11.51
C HIS A 27 3.90 -3.76 -11.06
N ASN A 28 4.10 -3.46 -9.77
CA ASN A 28 5.42 -3.21 -9.18
C ASN A 28 6.05 -4.46 -8.54
N TYR A 29 5.53 -5.65 -8.80
CA TYR A 29 6.19 -6.90 -8.44
C TYR A 29 7.54 -6.98 -9.14
N VAL A 30 8.57 -7.33 -8.37
CA VAL A 30 9.93 -7.52 -8.89
C VAL A 30 10.24 -9.00 -8.79
N SER A 31 10.49 -9.63 -9.93
CA SER A 31 10.86 -11.05 -9.98
C SER A 31 12.31 -11.28 -9.54
N SER A 32 12.65 -12.52 -9.14
CA SER A 32 14.04 -12.87 -8.80
C SER A 32 15.01 -12.61 -9.97
N ARG A 33 14.55 -12.85 -11.20
CA ARG A 33 15.34 -12.58 -12.41
C ARG A 33 15.65 -11.10 -12.59
N GLU A 34 14.70 -10.23 -12.28
CA GLU A 34 14.89 -8.77 -12.36
C GLU A 34 15.85 -8.26 -11.27
N TRP A 35 15.90 -8.94 -10.12
CA TRP A 35 16.90 -8.71 -9.08
C TRP A 35 18.32 -9.13 -9.51
N GLU A 36 18.44 -10.18 -10.32
CA GLU A 36 19.71 -10.65 -10.88
C GLU A 36 20.20 -9.76 -12.03
N ASP A 37 19.28 -9.36 -12.94
CA ASP A 37 19.60 -8.59 -14.14
C ASP A 37 19.84 -7.08 -13.84
N ASP A 38 19.00 -6.45 -12.99
CA ASP A 38 19.15 -5.05 -12.56
C ASP A 38 18.76 -4.83 -11.08
N PRO A 39 19.68 -5.07 -10.14
CA PRO A 39 19.41 -4.93 -8.71
C PRO A 39 19.11 -3.48 -8.29
N ARG A 40 19.63 -2.49 -9.02
CA ARG A 40 19.39 -1.07 -8.69
C ARG A 40 18.00 -0.64 -9.10
N GLY A 41 17.53 -1.05 -10.27
CA GLY A 41 16.16 -0.83 -10.74
C GLY A 41 15.14 -1.56 -9.87
N ALA A 42 15.40 -2.84 -9.58
CA ALA A 42 14.61 -3.67 -8.68
C ALA A 42 14.40 -3.00 -7.30
N ARG A 43 15.48 -2.53 -6.69
CA ARG A 43 15.42 -1.81 -5.41
C ARG A 43 14.56 -0.55 -5.48
N ARG A 44 14.74 0.29 -6.51
CA ARG A 44 13.96 1.53 -6.67
C ARG A 44 12.46 1.25 -6.83
N LYS A 45 12.10 0.20 -7.58
CA LYS A 45 10.70 -0.24 -7.74
C LYS A 45 10.10 -0.69 -6.41
N GLN A 46 10.82 -1.52 -5.66
CA GLN A 46 10.37 -1.95 -4.33
C GLN A 46 10.25 -0.80 -3.34
N GLU A 47 11.22 0.13 -3.29
CA GLU A 47 11.14 1.29 -2.40
C GLU A 47 9.94 2.19 -2.75
N ARG A 48 9.69 2.44 -4.04
CA ARG A 48 8.52 3.22 -4.47
C ARG A 48 7.22 2.51 -4.09
N TYR A 49 7.16 1.20 -4.29
CA TYR A 49 6.01 0.38 -3.92
C TYR A 49 5.77 0.40 -2.40
N ALA A 50 6.82 0.23 -1.59
CA ALA A 50 6.76 0.28 -0.14
C ALA A 50 6.28 1.65 0.37
N ARG A 51 6.72 2.76 -0.25
CA ARG A 51 6.24 4.10 0.11
C ARG A 51 4.75 4.30 -0.21
N LEU A 52 4.28 3.79 -1.34
CA LEU A 52 2.87 3.88 -1.72
C LEU A 52 1.97 3.07 -0.78
N VAL A 53 2.33 1.81 -0.54
CA VAL A 53 1.57 0.92 0.36
C VAL A 53 1.65 1.41 1.80
N GLY A 54 2.86 1.74 2.26
CA GLY A 54 3.09 2.27 3.61
C GLY A 54 2.35 3.59 3.84
N GLY A 55 2.35 4.49 2.85
CA GLY A 55 1.59 5.74 2.92
C GLY A 55 0.08 5.52 2.98
N ALA A 56 -0.45 4.60 2.17
CA ALA A 56 -1.88 4.25 2.18
C ALA A 56 -2.30 3.70 3.55
N ILE A 57 -1.51 2.80 4.15
CA ILE A 57 -1.78 2.23 5.48
C ILE A 57 -1.62 3.30 6.57
N ALA A 58 -0.54 4.08 6.53
CA ALA A 58 -0.24 5.11 7.53
C ALA A 58 -1.30 6.22 7.58
N LEU A 59 -1.96 6.52 6.45
CA LEU A 59 -3.09 7.47 6.39
C LEU A 59 -4.43 6.79 6.66
N GLY A 60 -4.63 5.56 6.19
CA GLY A 60 -5.89 4.84 6.31
C GLY A 60 -6.26 4.49 7.75
N LEU A 61 -5.28 4.07 8.57
CA LEU A 61 -5.49 3.71 9.97
C LEU A 61 -5.97 4.89 10.83
N PRO A 62 -5.27 6.04 10.86
CA PRO A 62 -5.73 7.21 11.61
C PRO A 62 -7.07 7.75 11.12
N LEU A 63 -7.31 7.73 9.81
CA LEU A 63 -8.57 8.20 9.23
C LEU A 63 -9.75 7.31 9.63
N LEU A 64 -9.55 5.99 9.64
CA LEU A 64 -10.56 5.04 10.10
C LEU A 64 -10.85 5.22 11.59
N VAL A 65 -9.82 5.37 12.43
CA VAL A 65 -9.98 5.66 13.86
C VAL A 65 -10.73 6.96 14.07
N ALA A 66 -10.36 8.03 13.36
CA ALA A 66 -11.02 9.33 13.44
C ALA A 66 -12.51 9.22 13.06
N GLY A 67 -12.86 8.49 12.00
CA GLY A 67 -14.26 8.31 11.58
C GLY A 67 -15.11 7.47 12.54
N VAL A 68 -14.50 6.57 13.30
CA VAL A 68 -15.20 5.80 14.34
C VAL A 68 -15.41 6.64 15.61
N VAL A 69 -14.42 7.46 15.97
CA VAL A 69 -14.42 8.26 17.21
C VAL A 69 -15.24 9.55 17.09
N LEU A 70 -15.10 10.27 15.97
CA LEU A 70 -15.88 11.47 15.65
C LEU A 70 -17.23 11.05 15.08
#